data_AF-A0A512NKP0-F1
#
_entry.id   AF-A0A512NKP0-F1
#
_cell.length_a   1.000
_cell.length_b   1.000
_cell.length_c   1.000
_cell.angle_alpha   90.00
_cell.angle_beta   90.00
_cell.angle_gamma   90.00
#
_symmetry.space_group_name_H-M   'P 1'
#
loop_
_entity.id
_entity.type
_entity.pdbx_description
1 polymer ?
#
loop_
_entity_poly.entity_id
_entity_poly.type
_entity_poly.pdbx_seq_one_letter_code
_entity_poly.pdbx_strand_id
1 'polypeptide(L)'
;MPRKKIKRENHIVMDAAVGISAWALVIELLVVLERRDVLKPKDTLRVITGATAAIEMLAAETAWHPGFAIAIEMLKEQAAHWRSSRG
;
A
#
# COMPACT_ATOMS: atom_id res chain seq x y z
N MET A 1 -34.08 -9.02 -17.17
CA MET A 1 -33.73 -7.98 -16.17
C MET A 1 -32.61 -7.12 -16.75
N PRO A 2 -32.73 -5.77 -16.75
CA PRO A 2 -31.67 -4.91 -17.26
C PRO A 2 -30.49 -4.96 -16.28
N ARG A 3 -29.32 -5.44 -16.73
CA ARG A 3 -28.08 -5.38 -15.93
C ARG A 3 -27.75 -3.91 -15.67
N LYS A 4 -27.79 -3.48 -14.41
CA LYS A 4 -27.30 -2.14 -13.99
C LYS A 4 -25.87 -2.00 -14.52
N LYS A 5 -25.64 -1.03 -15.40
CA LYS A 5 -24.29 -0.64 -15.82
C LYS A 5 -23.56 -0.15 -14.59
N ILE A 6 -22.63 -0.95 -14.07
CA ILE A 6 -21.74 -0.55 -12.99
C ILE A 6 -20.95 0.65 -13.54
N LYS A 7 -21.07 1.81 -12.87
CA LYS A 7 -20.37 3.04 -13.28
C LYS A 7 -18.86 2.81 -13.12
N ARG A 8 -18.04 3.31 -14.05
CA ARG A 8 -16.57 3.22 -13.99
C ARG A 8 -15.98 3.68 -12.64
N GLU A 9 -16.61 4.66 -12.00
CA GLU A 9 -16.25 5.15 -10.65
C GLU A 9 -16.26 4.03 -9.59
N ASN A 10 -17.21 3.10 -9.65
CA ASN A 10 -17.27 1.98 -8.70
C ASN A 10 -16.11 0.99 -8.90
N HIS A 11 -15.57 0.88 -10.11
CA HIS A 11 -14.40 0.03 -10.37
C HIS A 11 -13.15 0.64 -9.74
N ILE A 12 -12.94 1.96 -9.85
CA ILE A 12 -11.77 2.64 -9.26
C ILE A 12 -11.75 2.50 -7.73
N VAL A 13 -12.91 2.64 -7.07
CA VAL A 13 -13.01 2.46 -5.61
C VAL A 13 -12.69 1.02 -5.21
N MET A 14 -13.22 0.04 -5.94
CA MET A 14 -12.96 -1.38 -5.68
C MET A 14 -11.49 -1.75 -5.95
N ASP A 15 -10.91 -1.26 -7.04
CA ASP A 15 -9.51 -1.49 -7.40
C ASP A 15 -8.57 -0.88 -6.35
N ALA A 16 -8.89 0.32 -5.85
CA ALA A 16 -8.14 0.96 -4.77
C ALA A 16 -8.25 0.16 -3.45
N ALA A 17 -9.44 -0.32 -3.09
CA ALA A 17 -9.64 -1.14 -1.90
C ALA A 17 -8.88 -2.48 -2.00
N VAL A 18 -8.95 -3.15 -3.15
CA VAL A 18 -8.19 -4.38 -3.42
C VAL A 18 -6.69 -4.12 -3.33
N GLY A 19 -6.22 -3.00 -3.88
CA GLY A 19 -4.81 -2.60 -3.80
C GLY A 19 -4.32 -2.38 -2.37
N ILE A 20 -5.12 -1.69 -1.54
CA ILE A 20 -4.81 -1.47 -0.12
C ILE A 20 -4.77 -2.81 0.64
N SER A 21 -5.76 -3.69 0.44
CA SER A 21 -5.78 -5.01 1.08
C SER A 21 -4.60 -5.89 0.66
N ALA A 22 -4.21 -5.86 -0.62
CA ALA A 22 -3.03 -6.56 -1.09
C ALA A 22 -1.75 -6.05 -0.41
N TRP A 23 -1.63 -4.74 -0.18
CA TRP A 23 -0.50 -4.17 0.55
C TRP A 23 -0.41 -4.62 2.00
N ALA A 24 -1.54 -4.72 2.70
CA ALA A 24 -1.55 -5.26 4.07
C ALA A 24 -0.97 -6.69 4.11
N LEU A 25 -1.34 -7.54 3.14
CA LEU A 25 -0.79 -8.90 3.03
C LEU A 25 0.73 -8.90 2.74
N VAL A 26 1.20 -7.98 1.89
CA VAL A 26 2.64 -7.83 1.62
C VAL A 26 3.39 -7.44 2.90
N ILE A 27 2.84 -6.55 3.72
CA ILE A 27 3.46 -6.16 5.00
C ILE A 27 3.59 -7.36 5.94
N GLU A 28 2.54 -8.18 6.07
CA GLU A 28 2.58 -9.41 6.87
C GLU A 28 3.65 -10.38 6.36
N LEU A 29 3.77 -10.55 5.04
CA LEU A 29 4.81 -11.36 4.43
C LEU A 29 6.21 -10.85 4.78
N LEU A 30 6.45 -9.54 4.69
CA LEU A 30 7.75 -8.94 5.04
C LEU A 30 8.11 -9.23 6.50
N VAL A 31 7.15 -9.14 7.42
CA VAL A 31 7.36 -9.51 8.84
C VAL A 31 7.75 -10.98 8.99
N VAL A 32 7.10 -11.89 8.25
CA VAL A 32 7.42 -13.34 8.28
C VAL A 32 8.83 -13.60 7.73
N LEU A 33 9.21 -12.92 6.64
CA LEU A 33 10.53 -13.05 6.04
C LEU A 33 11.64 -12.54 6.97
N GLU A 34 11.41 -11.44 7.68
CA GLU A 34 12.34 -10.96 8.72
C GLU A 34 12.48 -11.96 9.88
N ARG A 35 11.37 -12.52 10.36
CA ARG A 35 11.38 -13.54 11.44
C ARG A 35 12.09 -14.84 11.05
N ARG A 36 12.29 -15.07 9.76
CA ARG A 36 13.00 -16.23 9.21
C ARG A 36 14.42 -15.88 8.77
N ASP A 37 14.91 -14.70 9.12
CA ASP A 37 16.23 -14.17 8.72
C ASP A 37 16.46 -14.12 7.20
N VAL A 38 15.39 -14.08 6.41
CA VAL A 38 15.45 -13.97 4.94
C VAL A 38 15.65 -12.51 4.51
N LEU A 39 15.04 -11.58 5.22
CA LEU A 39 15.17 -10.14 5.00
C LEU A 39 15.73 -9.45 6.24
N LYS A 40 16.56 -8.43 6.05
CA LYS A 40 16.97 -7.54 7.14
C LYS A 40 15.95 -6.41 7.29
N PRO A 41 15.74 -5.85 8.50
CA PRO A 41 14.80 -4.75 8.72
C PRO A 41 15.00 -3.55 7.78
N LYS A 42 16.27 -3.25 7.41
CA LYS A 42 16.60 -2.20 6.45
C LYS A 42 16.04 -2.44 5.05
N ASP A 43 15.92 -3.70 4.63
CA ASP A 43 15.44 -4.08 3.31
C ASP A 43 13.91 -3.93 3.27
N THR A 44 13.22 -4.34 4.33
CA THR A 44 11.79 -4.07 4.52
C THR A 44 11.48 -2.58 4.52
N LEU A 45 12.23 -1.78 5.29
CA LEU A 45 12.04 -0.33 5.33
C LEU A 45 12.21 0.30 3.94
N ARG A 46 13.18 -0.20 3.16
CA ARG A 46 13.39 0.24 1.77
C ARG A 46 12.20 -0.11 0.87
N VAL A 47 11.63 -1.31 0.99
CA VAL A 47 10.44 -1.72 0.23
C VAL A 47 9.26 -0.81 0.56
N ILE A 48 8.97 -0.60 1.85
CA ILE A 48 7.85 0.25 2.29
C ILE A 48 8.05 1.70 1.80
N THR A 49 9.24 2.27 1.99
CA THR A 49 9.52 3.65 1.56
C THR A 49 9.43 3.81 0.05
N GLY A 50 9.93 2.83 -0.72
CA GLY A 50 9.81 2.83 -2.18
C GLY A 50 8.37 2.73 -2.65
N ALA A 51 7.55 1.91 -1.99
CA ALA A 51 6.13 1.80 -2.26
C ALA A 51 5.39 3.11 -1.98
N THR A 52 5.69 3.79 -0.86
CA THR A 52 5.12 5.10 -0.55
C THR A 52 5.39 6.09 -1.68
N ALA A 53 6.66 6.22 -2.10
CA ALA A 53 7.06 7.13 -3.18
C ALA A 53 6.36 6.80 -4.50
N ALA A 54 6.24 5.51 -4.85
CA ALA A 54 5.57 5.07 -6.07
C ALA A 54 4.07 5.44 -6.06
N ILE A 55 3.39 5.29 -4.92
CA ILE A 55 1.98 5.70 -4.79
C ILE A 55 1.83 7.22 -4.84
N GLU A 56 2.74 7.98 -4.21
CA GLU A 56 2.72 9.44 -4.28
C GLU A 56 2.91 9.94 -5.72
N MET A 57 3.82 9.33 -6.49
CA MET A 57 3.99 9.63 -7.91
C MET A 57 2.75 9.27 -8.73
N LEU A 58 2.19 8.08 -8.53
CA LEU A 58 0.98 7.64 -9.22
C LEU A 58 -0.20 8.58 -8.91
N ALA A 59 -0.35 9.01 -7.66
CA ALA A 59 -1.41 9.93 -7.24
C ALA A 59 -1.25 11.32 -7.87
N ALA A 60 -0.02 11.77 -8.13
CA ALA A 60 0.25 13.05 -8.78
C ALA A 60 -0.07 13.03 -10.30
N GLU A 61 0.10 11.88 -10.95
CA GLU A 61 -0.14 11.71 -12.40
C GLU A 61 -1.57 11.29 -12.75
N THR A 62 -2.36 10.90 -11.74
CA THR A 62 -3.73 10.36 -11.93
C THR A 62 -4.78 11.31 -11.38
N ALA A 63 -6.02 11.22 -11.88
CA ALA A 63 -7.14 11.91 -11.27
C ALA A 63 -7.27 11.51 -9.78
N TRP A 64 -7.40 12.52 -8.91
CA TRP A 64 -7.38 12.31 -7.47
C TRP A 64 -8.49 11.35 -7.01
N HIS A 65 -8.12 10.41 -6.15
CA HIS A 65 -9.02 9.44 -5.55
C HIS A 65 -8.69 9.27 -4.05
N PRO A 66 -9.70 9.24 -3.14
CA PRO A 66 -9.45 9.16 -1.70
C PRO A 66 -8.68 7.91 -1.27
N GLY A 67 -8.76 6.83 -2.06
CA GLY A 67 -7.96 5.62 -1.83
C GLY A 67 -6.44 5.86 -1.88
N PHE A 68 -5.95 6.83 -2.66
CA PHE A 68 -4.54 7.18 -2.65
C PHE A 68 -4.11 7.79 -1.32
N ALA A 69 -4.91 8.68 -0.75
CA ALA A 69 -4.62 9.28 0.56
C ALA A 69 -4.54 8.21 1.65
N ILE A 70 -5.50 7.27 1.67
CA ILE A 70 -5.51 6.16 2.62
C ILE A 70 -4.27 5.27 2.46
N ALA A 71 -3.92 4.91 1.22
CA ALA A 71 -2.75 4.07 0.95
C ALA A 71 -1.43 4.75 1.35
N ILE A 72 -1.29 6.06 1.08
CA ILE A 72 -0.11 6.84 1.44
C ILE A 72 0.05 6.92 2.95
N GLU A 73 -1.02 7.27 3.68
CA GLU A 73 -0.98 7.36 5.15
C GLU A 73 -0.67 6.00 5.79
N MET A 74 -1.33 4.93 5.31
CA MET A 74 -1.03 3.57 5.75
C MET A 74 0.45 3.26 5.60
N LEU A 75 1.03 3.45 4.41
CA LEU A 75 2.45 3.12 4.19
C LEU A 75 3.40 4.03 4.99
N LYS A 76 3.05 5.30 5.21
CA LYS A 76 3.82 6.23 6.05
C LYS A 76 3.87 5.76 7.51
N GLU A 77 2.74 5.35 8.06
CA GLU A 77 2.68 4.78 9.41
C GLU A 77 3.53 3.52 9.53
N GLN A 78 3.48 2.63 8.54
CA GLN A 78 4.31 1.43 8.52
C GLN A 78 5.80 1.81 8.43
N ALA A 79 6.20 2.73 7.57
CA ALA A 79 7.58 3.19 7.47
C ALA A 79 8.08 3.79 8.81
N ALA A 80 7.24 4.58 9.48
CA ALA A 80 7.55 5.16 10.79
C ALA A 80 7.69 4.08 11.87
N HIS A 81 6.79 3.10 11.90
CA HIS A 81 6.86 1.97 12.83
C HIS A 81 8.17 1.20 12.66
N TRP A 82 8.58 0.86 11.44
CA TRP A 82 9.83 0.13 11.21
C TRP A 82 11.07 0.94 11.62
N ARG A 83 11.05 2.26 11.41
CA ARG A 83 12.16 3.14 11.85
C ARG A 83 12.29 3.20 13.37
N SER A 84 11.18 3.20 14.11
CA SER A 84 11.19 3.37 15.56
C SER A 84 11.36 2.07 16.34
N SER A 85 10.85 0.95 15.80
CA SER A 85 10.83 -0.34 16.50
C SER A 85 11.98 -1.27 16.11
N ARG A 86 12.70 -0.97 15.01
CA ARG A 86 13.76 -1.85 14.45
C ARG A 86 15.02 -1.11 13.95
N GLY A 87 15.13 0.20 14.21
CA GLY A 87 16.32 1.02 13.96
C GLY A 87 17.22 1.09 15.18
#